data_AF-A0A7K0A704-F1
#
_entry.id   AF-A0A7K0A704-F1
#
_cell.length_a   1.000
_cell.length_b   1.000
_cell.length_c   1.000
_cell.angle_alpha   90.00
_cell.angle_beta   90.00
_cell.angle_gamma   90.00
#
_symmetry.space_group_name_H-M   'P 1'
#
loop_
_entity.id
_entity.type
_entity.pdbx_description
1 polymer ?
#
loop_
_entity_poly.entity_id
_entity_poly.type
_entity_poly.pdbx_seq_one_letter_code
_entity_poly.pdbx_strand_id
1 'polypeptide(L)'
;MNDAWVTTLAITLVVNAVIGFAYPVYRLSRGGPMGDVTGRAILGILLLAIAGFLSGDNDWPRWAALVYGAFFAAIVMPIWILAVLIPMRPTAIDYAYTTAYWLTLLLIALAALLA
;
A
#
# COMPACT_ATOMS: atom_id res chain seq x y z
N MET A 1 5.79 22.82 -3.57
CA MET A 1 4.97 21.68 -3.13
C MET A 1 3.82 22.20 -2.29
N ASN A 2 2.66 21.53 -2.33
CA ASN A 2 1.57 21.84 -1.42
C ASN A 2 1.73 21.02 -0.15
N ASP A 3 2.11 21.68 0.94
CA ASP A 3 2.45 21.04 2.23
C ASP A 3 1.36 20.10 2.75
N ALA A 4 0.08 20.39 2.47
CA ALA A 4 -1.03 19.54 2.85
C ALA A 4 -1.03 18.20 2.09
N TRP A 5 -0.71 18.22 0.79
CA TRP A 5 -0.65 17.01 -0.04
C TRP A 5 0.61 16.19 0.25
N VAL A 6 1.74 16.82 0.57
CA VAL A 6 2.95 16.13 1.04
C VAL A 6 2.68 15.37 2.34
N THR A 7 2.04 16.04 3.30
CA THR A 7 1.64 15.43 4.58
C THR A 7 0.67 14.27 4.36
N THR A 8 -0.31 14.47 3.48
CA THR A 8 -1.29 13.43 3.11
C THR A 8 -0.60 12.22 2.47
N LEU A 9 0.35 12.44 1.56
CA LEU A 9 1.12 11.39 0.91
C LEU A 9 1.92 10.60 1.95
N ALA A 10 2.64 11.28 2.84
CA ALA A 10 3.42 10.65 3.90
C ALA A 10 2.54 9.78 4.81
N ILE A 11 1.45 10.33 5.33
CA ILE A 11 0.52 9.58 6.19
C ILE A 11 -0.05 8.37 5.44
N THR A 12 -0.46 8.55 4.19
CA THR A 12 -1.06 7.47 3.41
C THR A 12 -0.06 6.36 3.11
N LEU A 13 1.21 6.67 2.85
CA LEU A 13 2.29 5.69 2.71
C LEU A 13 2.48 4.88 4.00
N VAL A 14 2.52 5.54 5.17
CA VAL A 14 2.63 4.86 6.47
C VAL A 14 1.43 3.95 6.70
N VAL A 15 0.21 4.46 6.50
CA VAL A 15 -1.03 3.69 6.66
C VAL A 15 -1.02 2.49 5.72
N ASN A 16 -0.68 2.67 4.45
CA ASN A 16 -0.64 1.59 3.48
C ASN A 16 0.43 0.53 3.83
N ALA A 17 1.59 0.93 4.36
CA ALA A 17 2.59 0.02 4.88
C ALA A 17 2.07 -0.82 6.06
N VAL A 18 1.41 -0.17 7.03
CA VAL A 18 0.84 -0.84 8.21
C VAL A 18 -0.24 -1.83 7.80
N ILE A 19 -1.22 -1.41 7.00
CA ILE A 19 -2.33 -2.30 6.57
C ILE A 19 -1.77 -3.44 5.71
N GLY A 20 -0.83 -3.12 4.82
CA GLY A 20 -0.16 -4.06 3.94
C GLY A 20 0.59 -5.15 4.69
N PHE A 21 1.10 -4.89 5.89
CA PHE A 21 1.75 -5.88 6.74
C PHE A 21 0.78 -6.59 7.70
N ALA A 22 -0.12 -5.84 8.35
CA ALA A 22 -1.02 -6.37 9.38
C ALA A 22 -1.96 -7.45 8.84
N TYR A 23 -2.49 -7.25 7.62
CA TYR A 23 -3.43 -8.22 7.04
C TYR A 23 -2.77 -9.56 6.62
N PRO A 24 -1.61 -9.59 5.95
CA PRO A 24 -0.87 -10.83 5.76
C PRO A 24 -0.52 -11.54 7.06
N VAL A 25 -0.16 -10.82 8.12
CA VAL A 25 0.09 -11.43 9.44
C VAL A 25 -1.18 -12.06 10.00
N TYR A 26 -2.31 -11.36 9.91
CA TYR A 26 -3.64 -11.88 10.25
C TYR A 26 -4.03 -13.13 9.44
N ARG A 27 -3.66 -13.17 8.16
CA ARG A 27 -3.88 -14.34 7.29
C ARG A 27 -2.93 -15.48 7.60
N LEU A 28 -1.67 -15.19 7.92
CA LEU A 28 -0.68 -16.19 8.31
C LEU A 28 -1.16 -16.97 9.54
N SER A 29 -1.74 -16.28 10.54
CA SER A 29 -2.33 -16.94 11.70
C SER A 29 -3.57 -17.81 11.39
N ARG A 30 -4.05 -17.78 10.14
CA ARG A 30 -5.19 -18.57 9.61
C ARG A 30 -4.78 -19.52 8.47
N GLY A 31 -3.48 -19.80 8.34
CA GLY A 31 -2.96 -20.72 7.31
C GLY A 31 -2.62 -20.06 5.97
N GLY A 32 -2.55 -18.73 5.91
CA GLY A 32 -2.05 -17.98 4.75
C GLY A 32 -0.56 -18.17 4.51
N PRO A 33 -0.05 -17.85 3.30
CA PRO A 33 1.34 -18.07 2.93
C PRO A 33 2.29 -17.07 3.61
N MET A 34 3.43 -17.57 4.10
CA MET A 34 4.46 -16.73 4.73
C MET A 34 5.11 -15.75 3.73
N GLY A 35 5.13 -16.09 2.44
CA GLY A 35 5.62 -15.21 1.37
C GLY A 35 4.89 -13.87 1.30
N ASP A 36 3.57 -13.84 1.57
CA ASP A 36 2.78 -12.61 1.58
C ASP A 36 3.28 -11.65 2.68
N VAL A 37 3.63 -12.20 3.86
CA VAL A 37 4.12 -11.42 5.00
C VAL A 37 5.48 -10.83 4.70
N THR A 38 6.44 -11.65 4.24
CA THR A 38 7.80 -11.20 3.96
C THR A 38 7.82 -10.15 2.85
N GLY A 39 7.10 -10.38 1.75
CA GLY A 39 7.02 -9.42 0.65
C GLY A 39 6.44 -8.08 1.07
N ARG A 40 5.38 -8.10 1.91
CA ARG A 40 4.75 -6.88 2.42
C ARG A 40 5.55 -6.18 3.50
N ALA A 41 6.34 -6.90 4.29
CA ALA A 41 7.27 -6.32 5.25
C ALA A 41 8.38 -5.52 4.55
N ILE A 42 9.00 -6.13 3.52
CA ILE A 42 10.03 -5.46 2.70
C ILE A 42 9.44 -4.22 2.03
N LEU A 43 8.27 -4.37 1.41
CA LEU A 43 7.56 -3.24 0.81
C LEU A 43 7.24 -2.16 1.85
N GLY A 44 6.76 -2.53 3.03
CA GLY A 44 6.44 -1.59 4.11
C GLY A 44 7.65 -0.75 4.52
N ILE A 45 8.83 -1.37 4.65
CA ILE A 45 10.09 -0.65 4.93
C ILE A 45 10.39 0.36 3.83
N LEU A 46 10.23 -0.02 2.55
CA LEU A 46 10.43 0.88 1.42
C LEU A 46 9.45 2.06 1.45
N LEU A 47 8.17 1.82 1.76
CA LEU A 47 7.16 2.89 1.86
C LEU A 47 7.45 3.86 3.01
N LEU A 48 7.91 3.35 4.16
CA LEU A 48 8.32 4.17 5.29
C LEU A 48 9.56 5.01 4.95
N ALA A 49 10.52 4.42 4.22
CA ALA A 49 11.68 5.15 3.73
C ALA A 49 11.26 6.28 2.77
N ILE A 50 10.39 6.01 1.79
CA ILE A 50 9.85 7.03 0.88
C ILE A 50 9.16 8.14 1.69
N ALA A 51 8.32 7.79 2.67
CA ALA A 51 7.65 8.76 3.52
C ALA A 51 8.63 9.64 4.30
N GLY A 52 9.71 9.08 4.83
CA GLY A 52 10.75 9.81 5.54
C GLY A 52 11.55 10.77 4.65
N PHE A 53 11.70 10.45 3.36
CA PHE A 53 12.42 11.32 2.40
C PHE A 53 11.54 12.44 1.81
N LEU A 54 10.23 12.46 2.06
CA LEU A 54 9.33 13.50 1.54
C LEU A 54 9.56 14.90 2.13
N SER A 55 10.29 15.02 3.24
CA SER A 55 10.60 16.31 3.88
C SER A 55 11.81 17.03 3.30
N GLY A 56 12.49 16.45 2.31
CA GLY A 56 13.62 17.09 1.64
C GLY A 56 13.20 17.86 0.39
N ASP A 57 14.08 18.73 -0.12
CA ASP A 57 13.88 19.47 -1.38
C ASP A 57 13.95 18.59 -2.66
N ASN A 58 13.87 17.27 -2.51
CA ASN A 58 13.97 16.33 -3.61
C ASN A 58 12.58 15.78 -3.98
N ASP A 59 12.16 16.00 -5.23
CA ASP A 59 10.89 15.51 -5.77
C ASP A 59 10.88 14.00 -6.04
N TRP A 60 12.02 13.31 -6.00
CA TRP A 60 12.12 11.89 -6.36
C TRP A 60 11.23 10.93 -5.54
N PRO A 61 11.08 11.08 -4.22
CA PRO A 61 10.18 10.24 -3.41
C PRO A 61 8.72 10.32 -3.87
N ARG A 62 8.29 11.48 -4.38
CA ARG A 62 6.94 11.68 -4.93
C ARG A 62 6.71 10.79 -6.15
N TRP A 63 7.68 10.75 -7.07
CA TRP A 63 7.59 9.90 -8.26
C TRP A 63 7.64 8.40 -7.91
N ALA A 64 8.49 8.01 -6.96
CA ALA A 64 8.51 6.64 -6.47
C ALA A 64 7.16 6.22 -5.85
N ALA A 65 6.55 7.10 -5.06
CA ALA A 65 5.22 6.88 -4.49
C ALA A 65 4.13 6.78 -5.58
N LEU A 66 4.20 7.62 -6.61
CA LEU A 66 3.26 7.57 -7.75
C LEU A 66 3.35 6.23 -8.49
N VAL A 67 4.58 5.82 -8.86
CA VAL A 67 4.82 4.53 -9.53
C VAL A 67 4.30 3.39 -8.67
N TYR A 68 4.58 3.42 -7.37
CA TYR A 68 4.06 2.46 -6.42
C TYR A 68 2.53 2.41 -6.43
N GLY A 69 1.87 3.55 -6.17
CA GLY A 69 0.41 3.64 -6.09
C GLY A 69 -0.27 3.16 -7.37
N ALA A 70 0.20 3.62 -8.52
CA ALA A 70 -0.35 3.25 -9.82
C ALA A 70 -0.13 1.76 -10.13
N PHE A 71 1.10 1.25 -10.00
CA PHE A 71 1.43 -0.14 -10.30
C PHE A 71 0.66 -1.11 -9.39
N PHE A 72 0.60 -0.82 -8.09
CA PHE A 72 -0.10 -1.70 -7.16
C PHE A 72 -1.62 -1.65 -7.33
N ALA A 73 -2.20 -0.50 -7.65
CA ALA A 73 -3.64 -0.38 -7.89
C ALA A 73 -4.07 -1.07 -9.18
N ALA A 74 -3.30 -0.86 -10.26
CA ALA A 74 -3.68 -1.32 -11.60
C ALA A 74 -3.30 -2.78 -11.88
N ILE A 75 -2.23 -3.29 -11.26
CA ILE A 75 -1.66 -4.60 -11.61
C ILE A 75 -1.67 -5.54 -10.40
N VAL A 76 -0.98 -5.17 -9.33
CA VAL A 76 -0.74 -6.11 -8.20
C VAL A 76 -2.05 -6.48 -7.50
N MET A 77 -2.90 -5.50 -7.19
CA MET A 77 -4.15 -5.78 -6.48
C MET A 77 -5.16 -6.58 -7.30
N PRO A 78 -5.40 -6.29 -8.60
CA PRO A 78 -6.22 -7.15 -9.44
C PRO A 78 -5.71 -8.60 -9.48
N ILE A 79 -4.40 -8.80 -9.68
CA ILE A 79 -3.81 -10.15 -9.64
C ILE A 79 -4.04 -10.80 -8.28
N TRP A 80 -3.83 -10.07 -7.18
CA TRP A 80 -4.04 -10.60 -5.84
C TRP A 80 -5.50 -11.01 -5.60
N ILE A 81 -6.48 -10.22 -6.07
CA ILE A 81 -7.91 -10.59 -5.98
C ILE A 81 -8.17 -11.89 -6.74
N LEU A 82 -7.68 -12.01 -7.98
CA LEU A 82 -7.87 -13.20 -8.80
C LEU A 82 -7.18 -14.44 -8.21
N ALA A 83 -5.96 -14.28 -7.67
CA ALA A 83 -5.15 -15.38 -7.16
C ALA A 83 -5.50 -15.80 -5.73
N VAL A 84 -6.01 -14.87 -4.92
CA VAL A 84 -6.20 -15.08 -3.47
C VAL A 84 -7.66 -14.99 -3.08
N LEU A 85 -8.36 -13.94 -3.50
CA LEU A 85 -9.71 -13.66 -3.02
C LEU A 85 -10.77 -14.54 -3.69
N ILE A 86 -10.66 -14.79 -5.00
CA ILE A 86 -11.61 -15.62 -5.75
C ILE A 86 -11.54 -17.12 -5.38
N PRO A 87 -10.36 -17.75 -5.25
CA PRO A 87 -10.28 -19.18 -4.94
C PRO A 87 -10.67 -19.50 -3.48
N MET A 88 -10.61 -18.50 -2.60
CA MET A 88 -11.00 -18.63 -1.20
C MET A 88 -12.49 -18.30 -1.03
N ARG A 89 -13.08 -18.64 0.12
CA ARG A 89 -14.39 -18.12 0.53
C ARG A 89 -14.15 -16.84 1.32
N PRO A 90 -14.16 -15.65 0.69
CA PRO A 90 -13.81 -14.41 1.36
C PRO A 90 -14.77 -14.08 2.50
N THR A 91 -14.20 -13.63 3.60
CA THR A 91 -14.90 -13.09 4.76
C THR A 91 -15.03 -11.58 4.65
N ALA A 92 -15.85 -10.97 5.52
CA ALA A 92 -16.01 -9.52 5.57
C ALA A 92 -14.67 -8.77 5.77
N ILE A 93 -13.72 -9.37 6.49
CA ILE A 93 -12.40 -8.78 6.75
C ILE A 93 -11.58 -8.69 5.46
N ASP A 94 -11.68 -9.68 4.57
CA ASP A 94 -10.93 -9.71 3.31
C ASP A 94 -11.44 -8.62 2.36
N TYR A 95 -12.76 -8.39 2.31
CA TYR A 95 -13.35 -7.28 1.58
C TYR A 95 -12.94 -5.91 2.17
N ALA A 96 -13.04 -5.75 3.50
CA ALA A 96 -12.65 -4.52 4.16
C ALA A 96 -11.18 -4.17 3.91
N TYR A 97 -10.28 -5.15 4.02
CA TYR A 97 -8.87 -4.99 3.67
C TYR A 97 -8.71 -4.58 2.21
N THR A 98 -9.33 -5.32 1.28
CA THR A 98 -9.16 -5.09 -0.16
C THR A 98 -9.59 -3.68 -0.54
N THR A 99 -10.74 -3.22 -0.04
CA THR A 99 -11.25 -1.88 -0.26
C THR A 99 -10.34 -0.81 0.36
N ALA A 100 -9.95 -0.98 1.62
CA ALA A 100 -9.05 -0.02 2.29
C ALA A 100 -7.68 0.07 1.60
N TYR A 101 -7.14 -1.07 1.16
CA TYR A 101 -5.88 -1.12 0.44
C TYR A 101 -5.98 -0.42 -0.92
N TRP A 102 -7.06 -0.64 -1.67
CA TRP A 102 -7.29 0.08 -2.93
C TRP A 102 -7.42 1.59 -2.73
N LEU A 103 -8.23 2.02 -1.77
CA LEU A 103 -8.44 3.44 -1.48
C LEU A 103 -7.12 4.13 -1.12
N THR A 104 -6.29 3.49 -0.30
CA THR A 104 -4.99 4.04 0.06
C THR A 104 -4.03 4.10 -1.12
N LEU A 105 -4.03 3.13 -2.03
CA LEU A 105 -3.22 3.20 -3.26
C LEU A 105 -3.66 4.33 -4.19
N LEU A 106 -4.96 4.49 -4.40
CA LEU A 106 -5.51 5.59 -5.21
C LEU A 106 -5.19 6.95 -4.58
N LEU A 107 -5.29 7.06 -3.25
CA LEU A 107 -4.93 8.26 -2.53
C LEU A 107 -3.43 8.55 -2.58
N ILE A 108 -2.56 7.53 -2.53
CA ILE A 108 -1.11 7.71 -2.75
C ILE A 108 -0.84 8.26 -4.15
N ALA A 109 -1.44 7.68 -5.18
CA ALA A 109 -1.25 8.15 -6.55
C ALA A 109 -1.74 9.60 -6.73
N LEU A 110 -2.92 9.92 -6.19
CA LEU A 110 -3.47 11.27 -6.25
C LEU A 110 -2.63 12.27 -5.45
N ALA A 111 -2.28 11.95 -4.21
CA ALA A 111 -1.47 12.82 -3.36
C ALA A 111 -0.08 13.04 -3.96
N ALA A 112 0.51 12.02 -4.60
CA ALA A 112 1.77 12.16 -5.32
C ALA A 112 1.68 13.03 -6.57
N LEU A 113 0.51 13.18 -7.19
CA LEU A 113 0.34 14.13 -8.30
C LEU A 113 0.15 15.58 -7.83
N LEU A 114 -0.36 15.76 -6.61
CA LEU A 114 -0.78 17.07 -6.07
C LEU A 114 0.17 17.66 -5.02
N ALA A 115 1.08 16.85 -4.46
CA ALA A 115 2.15 17.27 -3.55
C ALA A 115 3.19 18.12 -4.27
#